data_AF-A0AAP0I7W6-F1
#
_entry.id   AF-A0AAP0I7W6-F1
#
_cell.length_a   1.000
_cell.length_b   1.000
_cell.length_c   1.000
_cell.angle_alpha   90.00
_cell.angle_beta   90.00
_cell.angle_gamma   90.00
#
_symmetry.space_group_name_H-M   'P 1'
#
loop_
_entity.id
_entity.type
_entity.pdbx_description
1 polymer ?
#
loop_
_entity_poly.entity_id
_entity_poly.type
_entity_poly.pdbx_seq_one_letter_code
_entity_poly.pdbx_strand_id
1 'polypeptide(L)'
;MGASAAEKIRYEDLRNARISENQARLASLGLEKSLSELRAIISPPKPPPRKWEKKVYDYSSLRRSNRLKAEIQVSDCIVSLRRSDRLRRKDGDSDSSLEGDLEQIRRNLVAKKRKKSAIVPLVKEDDLKERLSPEFSARRCSSKGRGSLYDPVYGICCHFCRQKKLCGEEDCRRCGELDMDQPCKGKTDCSVCHSSNGVLCRACLKVRYGEEMEKVRKNKEWICPHCSEEKGINPYWICNSSLCLKKRKMVPTGIAIFRAREMGYKSVAHLLMDELQRKVGSRR
;
A
#
# COMPACT_ATOMS: atom_id res chain seq x y z
N MET A 1 -34.21 5.21 22.29
CA MET A 1 -34.27 6.14 23.43
C MET A 1 -33.49 7.38 23.03
N GLY A 2 -34.17 8.49 22.77
CA GLY A 2 -33.53 9.77 22.45
C GLY A 2 -33.44 10.64 23.70
N ALA A 3 -32.30 11.29 23.92
CA ALA A 3 -32.13 12.22 25.04
C ALA A 3 -33.15 13.37 24.96
N SER A 4 -33.70 13.74 26.11
CA SER A 4 -34.70 14.80 26.26
C SER A 4 -34.15 16.14 25.77
N ALA A 5 -35.00 16.99 25.21
CA ALA A 5 -34.61 18.33 24.79
C ALA A 5 -33.99 19.15 25.94
N ALA A 6 -34.50 18.96 27.17
CA ALA A 6 -33.97 19.60 28.38
C ALA A 6 -32.54 19.14 28.73
N GLU A 7 -32.18 17.89 28.45
CA GLU A 7 -30.83 17.37 28.70
C GLU A 7 -29.82 17.95 27.71
N LYS A 8 -30.24 18.20 26.46
CA LYS A 8 -29.43 18.86 25.44
C LYS A 8 -29.16 20.32 25.79
N ILE A 9 -30.19 21.05 26.23
CA ILE A 9 -30.07 22.44 26.71
C ILE A 9 -29.07 22.49 27.88
N ARG A 10 -29.27 21.67 28.93
CA ARG A 10 -28.36 21.62 30.09
C ARG A 10 -26.91 21.25 29.70
N TYR A 11 -26.71 20.41 28.69
CA TYR A 11 -25.38 20.10 28.18
C TYR A 11 -24.75 21.29 27.44
N GLU A 12 -25.51 22.02 26.63
CA GLU A 12 -25.02 23.21 25.93
C GLU A 12 -24.71 24.35 26.90
N ASP A 13 -25.50 24.56 27.96
CA ASP A 13 -25.20 25.52 29.03
C ASP A 13 -23.87 25.19 29.73
N LEU A 14 -23.69 23.94 30.16
CA LEU A 14 -22.45 23.45 30.76
C LEU A 14 -21.26 23.48 29.79
N ARG A 15 -21.50 23.42 28.47
CA ARG A 15 -20.46 23.59 27.45
C ARG A 15 -20.08 25.05 27.30
N ASN A 16 -21.06 25.96 27.27
CA ASN A 16 -20.85 27.39 27.11
C ASN A 16 -20.14 27.99 28.33
N ALA A 17 -20.51 27.58 29.56
CA ALA A 17 -19.81 27.97 30.79
C ALA A 17 -18.32 27.54 30.80
N ARG A 18 -18.01 26.34 30.29
CA ARG A 18 -16.61 25.89 30.12
C ARG A 18 -15.87 26.62 29.00
N ILE A 19 -16.57 27.14 28.00
CA ILE A 19 -15.96 27.98 26.95
C ILE A 19 -15.60 29.35 27.51
N SER A 20 -16.52 30.00 28.25
CA SER A 20 -16.26 31.31 28.86
C SER A 20 -15.18 31.25 29.94
N GLU A 21 -15.14 30.21 30.77
CA GLU A 21 -14.05 30.00 31.74
C GLU A 21 -12.68 29.88 31.04
N ASN A 22 -12.60 29.09 29.96
CA ASN A 22 -11.34 28.95 29.21
C ASN A 22 -10.96 30.24 28.46
N GLN A 23 -11.93 31.02 27.98
CA GLN A 23 -11.68 32.35 27.41
C GLN A 23 -11.11 33.31 28.47
N ALA A 24 -11.67 33.33 29.68
CA ALA A 24 -11.16 34.13 30.79
C ALA A 24 -9.74 33.71 31.23
N ARG A 25 -9.42 32.41 31.20
CA ARG A 25 -8.04 31.91 31.44
C ARG A 25 -7.07 32.31 30.32
N LEU A 26 -7.50 32.33 29.06
CA LEU A 26 -6.66 32.84 27.95
C LEU A 26 -6.46 34.36 28.06
N ALA A 27 -7.46 35.09 28.59
CA ALA A 27 -7.37 36.52 28.88
C ALA A 27 -6.38 36.85 29.99
N SER A 28 -6.46 36.17 31.14
CA SER A 28 -5.51 36.39 32.25
C SER A 28 -4.06 36.03 31.91
N LEU A 29 -3.85 35.17 30.89
CA LEU A 29 -2.53 34.85 30.33
C LEU A 29 -2.10 35.77 29.18
N GLY A 30 -2.90 36.77 28.80
CA GLY A 30 -2.60 37.72 27.72
C GLY A 30 -2.65 37.13 26.30
N LEU A 31 -3.26 35.95 26.11
CA LEU A 31 -3.24 35.18 24.85
C LEU A 31 -4.39 35.52 23.89
N GLU A 32 -5.25 36.49 24.23
CA GLU A 32 -6.51 36.80 23.52
C GLU A 32 -6.32 37.12 22.03
N LYS A 33 -5.28 37.88 21.69
CA LYS A 33 -5.02 38.37 20.33
C LYS A 33 -4.40 37.29 19.42
N SER A 34 -3.87 36.22 20.03
CA SER A 34 -3.03 35.24 19.34
C SER A 34 -3.74 34.51 18.19
N LEU A 35 -5.01 34.11 18.30
CA LEU A 35 -5.62 33.24 17.29
C LEU A 35 -5.87 33.92 15.93
N SER A 36 -6.19 35.21 15.92
CA SER A 36 -6.39 35.97 14.67
C SER A 36 -5.05 36.42 14.09
N GLU A 37 -4.13 36.89 14.93
CA GLU A 37 -2.78 37.30 14.51
C GLU A 37 -1.96 36.11 14.01
N LEU A 38 -1.94 34.97 14.72
CA LEU A 38 -1.30 33.75 14.25
C LEU A 38 -1.94 33.23 12.95
N ARG A 39 -3.26 33.35 12.77
CA ARG A 39 -3.90 33.01 11.48
C ARG A 39 -3.47 33.95 10.37
N ALA A 40 -3.27 35.24 10.63
CA ALA A 40 -2.76 36.21 9.65
C ALA A 40 -1.28 35.92 9.30
N ILE A 41 -0.46 35.55 10.28
CA ILE A 41 0.96 35.20 10.10
C ILE A 41 1.13 33.86 9.36
N ILE A 42 0.27 32.87 9.64
CA ILE A 42 0.36 31.52 9.07
C ILE A 42 -0.36 31.41 7.70
N SER A 43 -1.30 32.30 7.38
CA SER A 43 -2.01 32.28 6.10
C SER A 43 -1.29 33.13 5.06
N PRO A 44 -0.58 32.53 4.07
CA PRO A 44 -0.13 33.30 2.92
C PRO A 44 -1.35 33.85 2.14
N PRO A 45 -1.20 34.97 1.41
CA PRO A 45 -2.25 35.43 0.51
C PRO A 45 -2.63 34.30 -0.44
N LYS A 46 -3.94 34.09 -0.66
CA LYS A 46 -4.44 33.06 -1.58
C LYS A 46 -3.81 33.30 -2.95
N PRO A 47 -2.98 32.38 -3.50
CA PRO A 47 -2.46 32.56 -4.83
C PRO A 47 -3.63 32.58 -5.82
N PRO A 48 -3.52 33.30 -6.95
CA PRO A 48 -4.52 33.24 -8.00
C PRO A 48 -4.76 31.77 -8.40
N PRO A 49 -5.99 31.39 -8.80
CA PRO A 49 -6.30 30.02 -9.16
C PRO A 49 -5.41 29.58 -10.34
N ARG A 50 -4.36 28.82 -10.03
CA ARG A 50 -3.45 28.30 -11.05
C ARG A 50 -4.26 27.36 -11.94
N LYS A 51 -4.23 27.61 -13.26
CA LYS A 51 -4.75 26.66 -14.25
C LYS A 51 -4.14 25.29 -13.95
N TRP A 52 -4.98 24.28 -13.81
CA TRP A 52 -4.52 22.93 -13.49
C TRP A 52 -3.77 22.35 -14.70
N GLU A 53 -2.45 22.42 -14.64
CA GLU A 53 -1.59 21.59 -15.47
C GLU A 53 -1.40 20.24 -14.78
N LYS A 54 -1.65 19.16 -15.54
CA LYS A 54 -1.30 17.82 -15.08
C LYS A 54 0.22 17.71 -15.00
N LYS A 55 0.77 17.80 -13.79
CA LYS A 55 2.15 17.36 -13.54
C LYS A 55 2.27 15.89 -13.93
N VAL A 56 3.01 15.64 -15.00
CA VAL A 56 3.52 14.31 -15.31
C VAL A 56 4.56 14.00 -14.24
N TYR A 57 4.31 12.98 -13.43
CA TYR A 57 5.33 12.44 -12.53
C TYR A 57 6.26 11.58 -13.37
N ASP A 58 7.37 12.18 -13.80
CA ASP A 58 8.58 11.42 -14.12
C ASP A 58 9.08 10.67 -12.85
N TYR A 59 9.82 9.58 -13.04
CA TYR A 59 10.28 8.69 -11.95
C TYR A 59 11.43 9.26 -11.10
N SER A 60 11.82 10.53 -11.34
CA SER A 60 12.84 11.24 -10.59
C SER A 60 12.44 11.53 -9.12
N SER A 61 13.45 11.48 -8.24
CA SER A 61 13.26 11.30 -6.79
C SER A 61 12.58 12.47 -6.07
N LEU A 62 11.46 12.19 -5.38
CA LEU A 62 10.82 13.09 -4.41
C LEU A 62 11.66 13.27 -3.13
N ARG A 63 12.75 14.05 -3.19
CA ARG A 63 13.46 14.60 -2.01
C ARG A 63 13.27 16.11 -1.92
N ARG A 64 12.71 16.59 -0.81
CA ARG A 64 12.51 18.02 -0.50
C ARG A 64 13.78 18.67 0.10
N SER A 65 14.86 18.79 -0.67
CA SER A 65 16.08 19.45 -0.19
C SER A 65 16.83 20.17 -1.33
N ASN A 66 16.73 21.50 -1.39
CA ASN A 66 17.33 22.35 -2.43
C ASN A 66 18.85 22.58 -2.28
N ARG A 67 19.60 21.72 -1.56
CA ARG A 67 20.99 22.02 -1.16
C ARG A 67 22.03 21.85 -2.27
N LEU A 68 21.69 21.18 -3.38
CA LEU A 68 22.57 21.00 -4.53
C LEU A 68 21.76 21.20 -5.82
N LYS A 69 21.94 22.36 -6.46
CA LYS A 69 21.60 22.58 -7.87
C LYS A 69 22.91 22.88 -8.61
N ALA A 70 23.37 21.93 -9.39
CA ALA A 70 24.21 22.18 -10.55
C ALA A 70 23.34 21.93 -11.79
N GLU A 71 23.49 22.75 -12.81
CA GLU A 71 22.60 22.76 -13.97
C GLU A 71 22.93 21.64 -14.95
N ILE A 72 21.90 20.97 -15.47
CA ILE A 72 21.99 20.15 -16.66
C ILE A 72 20.78 20.50 -17.53
N GLN A 73 21.04 21.09 -18.69
CA GLN A 73 20.02 21.32 -19.72
C GLN A 73 19.87 20.04 -20.55
N VAL A 74 18.63 19.55 -20.72
CA VAL A 74 18.29 18.59 -21.78
C VAL A 74 16.94 18.98 -22.39
N SER A 75 16.88 18.93 -23.71
CA SER A 75 15.83 19.42 -24.60
C SER A 75 14.47 18.69 -24.52
N ASP A 76 13.39 19.45 -24.76
CA ASP A 76 12.02 18.94 -24.82
C ASP A 76 11.73 18.02 -26.02
N CYS A 77 11.07 16.88 -25.77
CA CYS A 77 10.35 16.12 -26.80
C CYS A 77 9.09 15.44 -26.21
N ILE A 78 7.98 16.19 -26.14
CA ILE A 78 6.72 15.74 -25.52
C ILE A 78 5.91 14.89 -26.50
N VAL A 79 5.89 13.56 -26.29
CA VAL A 79 4.93 12.65 -26.98
C VAL A 79 3.74 12.36 -26.06
N SER A 80 2.57 12.88 -26.42
CA SER A 80 1.32 12.74 -25.66
C SER A 80 0.73 11.33 -25.75
N LEU A 81 1.06 10.46 -24.79
CA LEU A 81 0.44 9.12 -24.63
C LEU A 81 -0.79 9.16 -23.70
N ARG A 82 -1.96 9.48 -24.26
CA ARG A 82 -3.27 9.10 -23.66
C ARG A 82 -3.85 7.89 -24.37
N ARG A 83 -4.18 6.85 -23.61
CA ARG A 83 -4.87 5.65 -24.10
C ARG A 83 -6.35 5.93 -24.40
N SER A 84 -6.74 6.02 -25.67
CA SER A 84 -8.12 5.80 -26.12
C SER A 84 -8.25 5.78 -27.66
N ASP A 85 -7.92 4.66 -28.31
CA ASP A 85 -8.07 4.48 -29.78
C ASP A 85 -9.52 4.22 -30.23
N ARG A 86 -10.51 4.85 -29.59
CA ARG A 86 -11.94 4.74 -29.97
C ARG A 86 -12.46 5.91 -30.79
N LEU A 87 -11.65 6.95 -31.02
CA LEU A 87 -12.02 8.11 -31.84
C LEU A 87 -10.80 8.62 -32.65
N ARG A 88 -10.48 7.94 -33.74
CA ARG A 88 -9.78 8.57 -34.88
C ARG A 88 -10.56 8.25 -36.16
N ARG A 89 -11.00 9.31 -36.85
CA ARG A 89 -11.54 9.23 -38.21
C ARG A 89 -10.44 8.81 -39.19
N LYS A 90 -10.88 8.31 -40.34
CA LYS A 90 -10.06 7.74 -41.41
C LYS A 90 -10.02 8.72 -42.58
N ASP A 91 -8.86 9.35 -42.75
CA ASP A 91 -8.38 10.09 -43.91
C ASP A 91 -6.89 9.67 -43.99
N GLY A 92 -6.23 9.39 -45.11
CA GLY A 92 -6.49 9.68 -46.52
C GLY A 92 -5.13 9.88 -47.17
N ASP A 93 -4.55 8.78 -47.70
CA ASP A 93 -3.64 8.68 -48.86
C ASP A 93 -2.34 9.55 -48.88
N SER A 94 -1.13 8.98 -48.78
CA SER A 94 -0.27 8.53 -49.92
C SER A 94 1.19 8.39 -49.39
N ASP A 95 2.21 7.77 -50.02
CA ASP A 95 2.38 6.74 -51.07
C ASP A 95 3.85 6.18 -51.02
N SER A 96 4.18 5.17 -51.83
CA SER A 96 5.50 4.70 -52.31
C SER A 96 6.33 3.68 -51.48
N SER A 97 6.23 2.42 -51.95
CA SER A 97 7.34 1.49 -52.26
C SER A 97 8.39 1.11 -51.22
N LEU A 98 8.24 -0.09 -50.60
CA LEU A 98 9.30 -1.12 -50.38
C LEU A 98 8.65 -2.44 -49.87
N GLU A 99 8.02 -3.22 -50.76
CA GLU A 99 7.04 -4.26 -50.35
C GLU A 99 7.59 -5.71 -50.18
N GLY A 100 8.90 -5.94 -50.26
CA GLY A 100 9.48 -7.29 -50.26
C GLY A 100 9.63 -7.98 -48.89
N ASP A 101 10.29 -7.32 -47.94
CA ASP A 101 10.87 -8.02 -46.77
C ASP A 101 9.99 -8.02 -45.51
N LEU A 102 9.01 -7.11 -45.43
CA LEU A 102 8.25 -6.90 -44.19
C LEU A 102 7.24 -8.02 -43.92
N GLU A 103 6.68 -8.64 -44.96
CA GLU A 103 5.69 -9.72 -44.89
C GLU A 103 6.25 -10.99 -44.23
N GLN A 104 7.53 -11.28 -44.47
CA GLN A 104 8.26 -12.41 -43.91
C GLN A 104 8.49 -12.22 -42.40
N ILE A 105 8.89 -11.01 -42.00
CA ILE A 105 9.09 -10.61 -40.59
C ILE A 105 7.76 -10.63 -39.84
N ARG A 106 6.68 -10.12 -40.45
CA ARG A 106 5.34 -10.08 -39.87
C ARG A 106 4.78 -11.47 -39.59
N ARG A 107 4.95 -12.42 -40.51
CA ARG A 107 4.58 -13.85 -40.30
C ARG A 107 5.38 -14.48 -39.16
N ASN A 108 6.69 -14.23 -39.07
CA ASN A 108 7.54 -14.76 -38.00
C ASN A 108 7.20 -14.20 -36.61
N LEU A 109 6.79 -12.93 -36.51
CA LEU A 109 6.33 -12.31 -35.25
C LEU A 109 4.95 -12.84 -34.80
N VAL A 110 4.07 -13.22 -35.72
CA VAL A 110 2.77 -13.84 -35.40
C VAL A 110 2.96 -15.26 -34.87
N ALA A 111 3.88 -16.06 -35.45
CA ALA A 111 4.14 -17.43 -35.01
C ALA A 111 4.65 -17.55 -33.55
N LYS A 112 5.37 -16.54 -33.04
CA LYS A 112 5.85 -16.50 -31.64
C LYS A 112 4.79 -16.05 -30.61
N LYS A 113 3.56 -15.65 -31.02
CA LYS A 113 2.44 -15.37 -30.09
C LYS A 113 1.76 -16.64 -29.55
N ARG A 114 2.53 -17.61 -29.05
CA ARG A 114 1.98 -18.73 -28.28
C ARG A 114 1.68 -18.30 -26.83
N LYS A 115 0.40 -18.02 -26.58
CA LYS A 115 -0.27 -17.99 -25.26
C LYS A 115 0.44 -17.21 -24.13
N LYS A 116 0.68 -15.91 -24.29
CA LYS A 116 0.83 -15.02 -23.12
C LYS A 116 -0.56 -14.59 -22.64
N SER A 117 -0.87 -14.82 -21.37
CA SER A 117 -2.15 -14.45 -20.76
C SER A 117 -2.30 -12.93 -20.68
N ALA A 118 -3.54 -12.43 -20.80
CA ALA A 118 -3.87 -11.03 -21.04
C ALA A 118 -3.66 -10.05 -19.84
N ILE A 119 -2.75 -10.38 -18.92
CA ILE A 119 -2.61 -9.72 -17.60
C ILE A 119 -1.20 -9.14 -17.38
N VAL A 120 -0.19 -9.54 -18.17
CA VAL A 120 1.18 -8.99 -18.04
C VAL A 120 1.21 -7.57 -18.62
N PRO A 121 1.60 -6.54 -17.85
CA PRO A 121 1.78 -5.20 -18.40
C PRO A 121 2.88 -5.18 -19.47
N LEU A 122 2.65 -4.50 -20.58
CA LEU A 122 3.68 -4.23 -21.58
C LEU A 122 4.69 -3.22 -21.00
N VAL A 123 5.67 -3.72 -20.27
CA VAL A 123 6.86 -2.98 -19.84
C VAL A 123 7.82 -2.92 -21.02
N LYS A 124 8.38 -1.74 -21.33
CA LYS A 124 9.38 -1.65 -22.41
C LYS A 124 10.67 -2.34 -21.96
N GLU A 125 11.46 -2.84 -22.90
CA GLU A 125 12.71 -3.54 -22.57
C GLU A 125 13.71 -2.62 -21.85
N ASP A 126 13.68 -1.31 -22.13
CA ASP A 126 14.52 -0.32 -21.47
C ASP A 126 14.04 0.00 -20.04
N ASP A 127 12.71 0.11 -19.82
CA ASP A 127 12.12 0.22 -18.46
C ASP A 127 12.50 -1.00 -17.59
N LEU A 128 12.65 -2.17 -18.21
CA LEU A 128 13.08 -3.42 -17.57
C LEU A 128 14.56 -3.37 -17.17
N LYS A 129 15.44 -2.92 -18.07
CA LYS A 129 16.88 -2.74 -17.78
C LYS A 129 17.10 -1.73 -16.65
N GLU A 130 16.38 -0.60 -16.66
CA GLU A 130 16.48 0.41 -15.61
C GLU A 130 16.06 -0.14 -14.23
N ARG A 131 14.98 -0.95 -14.18
CA ARG A 131 14.51 -1.60 -12.94
C ARG A 131 15.36 -2.78 -12.48
N LEU A 132 16.17 -3.36 -13.35
CA LEU A 132 17.16 -4.38 -13.00
C LEU A 132 18.54 -3.77 -12.65
N SER A 133 18.70 -2.45 -12.79
CA SER A 133 19.94 -1.73 -12.46
C SER A 133 20.45 -2.05 -11.04
N PRO A 134 21.78 -2.16 -10.85
CA PRO A 134 22.39 -2.26 -9.53
C PRO A 134 21.90 -1.18 -8.55
N GLU A 135 21.59 0.03 -9.03
CA GLU A 135 21.00 1.09 -8.19
C GLU A 135 19.62 0.73 -7.65
N PHE A 136 18.75 0.13 -8.46
CA PHE A 136 17.40 -0.24 -8.06
C PHE A 136 17.45 -1.40 -7.05
N SER A 137 18.40 -2.30 -7.22
CA SER A 137 18.71 -3.35 -6.24
C SER A 137 19.34 -2.79 -4.95
N ALA A 138 20.20 -1.78 -5.01
CA ALA A 138 20.74 -1.09 -3.83
C ALA A 138 19.67 -0.31 -3.03
N ARG A 139 18.60 0.14 -3.69
CA ARG A 139 17.41 0.75 -3.03
C ARG A 139 16.54 -0.27 -2.27
N ARG A 140 16.75 -1.58 -2.48
CA ARG A 140 16.18 -2.62 -1.60
C ARG A 140 16.96 -2.65 -0.30
N CYS A 141 16.27 -2.38 0.80
CA CYS A 141 16.82 -2.53 2.14
C CYS A 141 17.07 -4.01 2.42
N SER A 142 18.29 -4.35 2.84
CA SER A 142 18.70 -5.70 3.28
C SER A 142 17.92 -6.24 4.48
N SER A 143 17.10 -5.40 5.14
CA SER A 143 16.17 -5.91 6.15
C SER A 143 15.07 -6.77 5.50
N LYS A 144 15.17 -8.08 5.71
CA LYS A 144 14.24 -9.13 5.25
C LYS A 144 12.77 -8.93 5.65
N GLY A 145 12.46 -7.92 6.49
CA GLY A 145 11.18 -7.69 7.16
C GLY A 145 9.99 -7.37 6.25
N ARG A 146 9.84 -6.11 5.80
CA ARG A 146 8.63 -5.64 5.08
C ARG A 146 8.83 -5.44 3.57
N GLY A 147 10.06 -5.48 3.09
CA GLY A 147 10.47 -4.88 1.81
C GLY A 147 10.38 -3.34 1.86
N SER A 148 11.42 -2.65 1.39
CA SER A 148 11.43 -1.18 1.30
C SER A 148 10.78 -0.68 0.01
N LEU A 149 11.11 -1.30 -1.12
CA LEU A 149 10.91 -0.75 -2.45
C LEU A 149 9.48 -0.97 -2.96
N TYR A 150 8.80 0.13 -3.29
CA TYR A 150 7.51 0.12 -3.98
C TYR A 150 7.72 -0.15 -5.47
N ASP A 151 6.89 -1.00 -6.06
CA ASP A 151 6.84 -1.21 -7.50
C ASP A 151 5.37 -1.46 -7.92
N PRO A 152 4.81 -0.71 -8.89
CA PRO A 152 3.40 -0.84 -9.27
C PRO A 152 3.10 -2.07 -10.14
N VAL A 153 4.11 -2.71 -10.75
CA VAL A 153 4.01 -3.84 -11.69
C VAL A 153 4.35 -5.15 -10.97
N TYR A 154 5.59 -5.26 -10.47
CA TYR A 154 6.16 -6.46 -9.85
C TYR A 154 5.95 -6.50 -8.33
N GLY A 155 5.60 -5.36 -7.73
CA GLY A 155 5.36 -5.25 -6.29
C GLY A 155 4.09 -5.99 -5.85
N ILE A 156 4.26 -6.97 -4.96
CA ILE A 156 3.15 -7.78 -4.45
C ILE A 156 2.57 -7.10 -3.21
N CYS A 157 1.24 -6.99 -3.15
CA CYS A 157 0.51 -6.42 -2.03
C CYS A 157 0.39 -7.42 -0.87
N CYS A 158 0.80 -7.02 0.34
CA CYS A 158 0.55 -7.79 1.56
C CYS A 158 -0.77 -7.35 2.22
N HIS A 159 -1.58 -8.29 2.70
CA HIS A 159 -2.89 -8.06 3.35
C HIS A 159 -2.87 -6.94 4.43
N PHE A 160 -1.79 -6.88 5.21
CA PHE A 160 -1.60 -5.89 6.28
C PHE A 160 -0.94 -4.60 5.81
N CYS A 161 0.08 -4.66 4.95
CA CYS A 161 0.78 -3.45 4.50
C CYS A 161 -0.01 -2.66 3.46
N ARG A 162 -0.83 -3.34 2.64
CA ARG A 162 -1.65 -2.79 1.54
C ARG A 162 -0.89 -1.90 0.56
N GLN A 163 0.40 -2.18 0.41
CA GLN A 163 1.33 -1.52 -0.48
C GLN A 163 1.94 -2.57 -1.41
N LYS A 164 1.95 -2.30 -2.72
CA LYS A 164 2.68 -3.08 -3.71
C LYS A 164 4.18 -2.88 -3.51
N LYS A 165 4.87 -3.87 -2.95
CA LYS A 165 6.31 -3.77 -2.68
C LYS A 165 7.03 -5.06 -3.08
N LEU A 166 8.27 -4.94 -3.53
CA LEU A 166 9.16 -6.09 -3.66
C LEU A 166 9.46 -6.68 -2.28
N CYS A 167 9.88 -7.94 -2.21
CA CYS A 167 10.35 -8.53 -0.95
C CYS A 167 11.81 -8.10 -0.66
N GLY A 168 12.22 -8.21 0.61
CA GLY A 168 13.59 -7.92 1.06
C GLY A 168 14.47 -9.17 1.15
N GLU A 169 14.15 -10.24 0.43
CA GLU A 169 15.01 -11.43 0.36
C GLU A 169 15.94 -11.30 -0.84
N GLU A 170 17.24 -11.43 -0.59
CA GLU A 170 18.31 -11.32 -1.59
C GLU A 170 18.25 -12.47 -2.61
N ASP A 171 17.89 -13.67 -2.16
CA ASP A 171 17.85 -14.90 -2.98
C ASP A 171 16.55 -15.08 -3.79
N CYS A 172 15.67 -14.07 -3.83
CA CYS A 172 14.34 -14.17 -4.42
C CYS A 172 14.32 -13.73 -5.89
N ARG A 173 14.49 -14.70 -6.81
CA ARG A 173 14.44 -14.48 -8.28
C ARG A 173 13.27 -13.60 -8.72
N ARG A 174 12.03 -13.89 -8.26
CA ARG A 174 10.82 -13.10 -8.59
C ARG A 174 10.98 -11.60 -8.34
N CYS A 175 11.67 -11.20 -7.27
CA CYS A 175 11.86 -9.79 -6.93
C CYS A 175 13.23 -9.27 -7.37
N GLY A 176 14.26 -10.12 -7.42
CA GLY A 176 15.61 -9.84 -7.94
C GLY A 176 15.58 -9.54 -9.43
N GLU A 177 15.20 -10.55 -10.21
CA GLU A 177 15.21 -10.63 -11.67
C GLU A 177 13.87 -10.18 -12.30
N LEU A 178 12.89 -9.77 -11.46
CA LEU A 178 11.54 -9.33 -11.87
C LEU A 178 10.72 -10.39 -12.65
N ASP A 179 11.12 -11.66 -12.60
CA ASP A 179 10.42 -12.79 -13.20
C ASP A 179 9.03 -12.99 -12.53
N MET A 180 7.94 -12.80 -13.28
CA MET A 180 6.58 -12.95 -12.77
C MET A 180 6.08 -14.38 -12.63
N ASP A 181 6.79 -15.37 -13.17
CA ASP A 181 6.39 -16.77 -13.14
C ASP A 181 6.98 -17.50 -11.91
N GLN A 182 8.04 -16.96 -11.31
CA GLN A 182 8.66 -17.52 -10.10
C GLN A 182 7.88 -17.17 -8.80
N PRO A 183 7.84 -18.07 -7.80
CA PRO A 183 7.24 -17.76 -6.50
C PRO A 183 8.07 -16.75 -5.69
N CYS A 184 7.41 -15.93 -4.87
CA CYS A 184 8.09 -14.96 -4.01
C CYS A 184 8.57 -15.62 -2.71
N LYS A 185 9.88 -15.64 -2.44
CA LYS A 185 10.43 -16.23 -1.20
C LYS A 185 10.08 -15.45 0.07
N GLY A 186 9.93 -14.12 -0.03
CA GLY A 186 9.72 -13.22 1.13
C GLY A 186 8.27 -12.86 1.42
N LYS A 187 7.30 -13.54 0.80
CA LYS A 187 5.87 -13.38 1.03
C LYS A 187 5.19 -14.73 1.00
N THR A 188 4.21 -14.93 1.87
CA THR A 188 3.42 -16.18 1.88
C THR A 188 2.49 -16.23 0.69
N ASP A 189 2.16 -17.45 0.27
CA ASP A 189 0.99 -17.76 -0.53
C ASP A 189 0.18 -18.84 0.19
N CYS A 190 -1.14 -18.81 0.06
CA CYS A 190 -2.05 -19.69 0.79
C CYS A 190 -2.52 -20.83 -0.12
N SER A 191 -2.29 -22.07 0.32
CA SER A 191 -2.66 -23.31 -0.38
C SER A 191 -4.15 -23.45 -0.73
N VAL A 192 -5.02 -22.63 -0.13
CA VAL A 192 -6.47 -22.68 -0.29
C VAL A 192 -6.99 -21.58 -1.22
N CYS A 193 -6.58 -20.33 -1.01
CA CYS A 193 -7.24 -19.19 -1.66
C CYS A 193 -6.41 -18.47 -2.71
N HIS A 194 -5.08 -18.65 -2.72
CA HIS A 194 -4.13 -17.96 -3.63
C HIS A 194 -4.43 -16.46 -3.84
N SER A 195 -4.98 -15.80 -2.81
CA SER A 195 -5.54 -14.45 -2.89
C SER A 195 -4.77 -13.46 -2.04
N SER A 196 -5.03 -12.16 -2.22
CA SER A 196 -4.40 -11.10 -1.44
C SER A 196 -4.59 -11.21 0.09
N ASN A 197 -5.60 -11.96 0.57
CA ASN A 197 -5.78 -12.28 1.99
C ASN A 197 -4.73 -13.30 2.50
N GLY A 198 -4.27 -14.20 1.63
CA GLY A 198 -3.23 -15.18 1.91
C GLY A 198 -1.80 -14.63 1.90
N VAL A 199 -1.60 -13.41 1.37
CA VAL A 199 -0.27 -12.84 1.18
C VAL A 199 0.18 -11.98 2.36
N LEU A 200 1.14 -12.50 3.13
CA LEU A 200 1.78 -11.86 4.28
C LEU A 200 3.27 -11.68 3.98
N CYS A 201 3.84 -10.50 4.26
CA CYS A 201 5.30 -10.34 4.27
C CYS A 201 5.89 -10.81 5.59
N ARG A 202 7.19 -11.18 5.60
CA ARG A 202 7.90 -11.72 6.78
C ARG A 202 7.59 -10.99 8.09
N ALA A 203 7.74 -9.67 8.11
CA ALA A 203 7.50 -8.90 9.33
C ALA A 203 6.02 -8.88 9.76
N CYS A 204 5.06 -8.95 8.83
CA CYS A 204 3.65 -9.05 9.20
C CYS A 204 3.31 -10.44 9.72
N LEU A 205 3.82 -11.50 9.09
CA LEU A 205 3.67 -12.88 9.57
C LEU A 205 4.23 -13.03 10.99
N LYS A 206 5.51 -12.68 11.19
CA LYS A 206 6.20 -12.77 12.48
C LYS A 206 5.54 -11.92 13.58
N VAL A 207 5.17 -10.67 13.29
CA VAL A 207 4.65 -9.76 14.33
C VAL A 207 3.16 -9.95 14.60
N ARG A 208 2.34 -10.26 13.60
CA ARG A 208 0.88 -10.44 13.79
C ARG A 208 0.50 -11.86 14.17
N TYR A 209 1.21 -12.89 13.70
CA TYR A 209 0.89 -14.29 13.95
C TYR A 209 1.97 -15.05 14.73
N GLY A 210 3.24 -14.66 14.65
CA GLY A 210 4.32 -15.31 15.40
C GLY A 210 5.00 -16.45 14.64
N GLU A 211 4.66 -16.63 13.36
CA GLU A 211 5.24 -17.63 12.48
C GLU A 211 6.47 -17.07 11.76
N GLU A 212 7.46 -17.94 11.50
CA GLU A 212 8.64 -17.61 10.70
C GLU A 212 8.43 -18.06 9.24
N MET A 213 8.88 -17.22 8.30
CA MET A 213 8.74 -17.48 6.86
C MET A 213 9.38 -18.80 6.44
N GLU A 214 10.50 -19.18 7.05
CA GLU A 214 11.22 -20.42 6.76
C GLU A 214 10.37 -21.66 7.07
N LYS A 215 9.54 -21.59 8.13
CA LYS A 215 8.63 -22.68 8.51
C LYS A 215 7.45 -22.72 7.53
N VAL A 216 6.83 -21.57 7.26
CA VAL A 216 5.74 -21.46 6.28
C VAL A 216 6.17 -21.91 4.88
N ARG A 217 7.38 -21.55 4.43
CA ARG A 217 7.91 -21.95 3.12
C ARG A 217 8.20 -23.45 3.00
N LYS A 218 8.54 -24.13 4.10
CA LYS A 218 8.67 -25.60 4.14
C LYS A 218 7.30 -26.28 4.08
N ASN A 219 6.28 -25.66 4.69
CA ASN A 219 4.92 -26.19 4.76
C ASN A 219 4.12 -25.80 3.49
N LYS A 220 4.22 -26.60 2.42
CA LYS A 220 3.49 -26.38 1.16
C LYS A 220 1.96 -26.25 1.34
N GLU A 221 1.42 -26.85 2.39
CA GLU A 221 -0.01 -26.84 2.70
C GLU A 221 -0.44 -25.64 3.55
N TRP A 222 0.46 -24.69 3.88
CA TRP A 222 0.15 -23.58 4.78
C TRP A 222 -1.12 -22.82 4.41
N ILE A 223 -2.02 -22.73 5.39
CA ILE A 223 -3.33 -22.11 5.28
C ILE A 223 -3.28 -20.75 5.98
N CYS A 224 -3.68 -19.69 5.29
CA CYS A 224 -3.68 -18.36 5.89
C CYS A 224 -4.73 -18.22 7.00
N PRO A 225 -4.56 -17.27 7.94
CA PRO A 225 -5.51 -17.02 9.03
C PRO A 225 -6.91 -16.58 8.60
N HIS A 226 -7.15 -16.28 7.31
CA HIS A 226 -8.49 -16.08 6.76
C HIS A 226 -9.16 -17.43 6.48
N CYS A 227 -8.46 -18.32 5.77
CA CYS A 227 -9.01 -19.62 5.38
C CYS A 227 -9.02 -20.65 6.53
N SER A 228 -8.10 -20.52 7.50
CA SER A 228 -8.14 -21.33 8.73
C SER A 228 -9.40 -21.06 9.55
N GLU A 229 -9.91 -19.82 9.49
CA GLU A 229 -11.12 -19.39 10.16
C GLU A 229 -12.36 -19.78 9.36
N GLU A 230 -12.37 -19.55 8.04
CA GLU A 230 -13.46 -19.97 7.14
C GLU A 230 -13.70 -21.49 7.15
N LYS A 231 -12.63 -22.28 7.27
CA LYS A 231 -12.71 -23.75 7.41
C LYS A 231 -12.99 -24.22 8.85
N GLY A 232 -13.03 -23.33 9.83
CA GLY A 232 -13.26 -23.68 11.24
C GLY A 232 -12.17 -24.54 11.89
N ILE A 233 -10.97 -24.66 11.29
CA ILE A 233 -9.89 -25.55 11.78
C ILE A 233 -9.49 -25.21 13.22
N ASN A 234 -9.44 -23.91 13.52
CA ASN A 234 -9.19 -23.39 14.87
C ASN A 234 -10.11 -22.20 15.10
N PRO A 235 -11.18 -22.32 15.94
CA PRO A 235 -12.19 -21.26 16.09
C PRO A 235 -11.64 -19.96 16.71
N TYR A 236 -10.49 -20.03 17.38
CA TYR A 236 -9.82 -18.88 17.99
C TYR A 236 -8.75 -18.25 17.07
N TRP A 237 -8.29 -18.95 16.02
CA TRP A 237 -7.22 -18.48 15.13
C TRP A 237 -7.80 -17.64 13.99
N ILE A 238 -8.10 -16.38 14.31
CA ILE A 238 -8.78 -15.45 13.40
C ILE A 238 -7.83 -14.47 12.70
N CYS A 239 -8.22 -14.00 11.51
CA CYS A 239 -7.46 -12.95 10.83
C CYS A 239 -7.53 -11.61 11.58
N ASN A 240 -6.43 -11.15 12.16
CA ASN A 240 -6.38 -9.93 13.00
C ASN A 240 -6.22 -8.60 12.23
N SER A 241 -6.55 -8.58 10.93
CA SER A 241 -6.53 -7.36 10.13
C SER A 241 -7.67 -6.40 10.54
N SER A 242 -7.43 -5.09 10.42
CA SER A 242 -8.42 -4.07 10.78
C SER A 242 -9.71 -4.12 9.95
N LEU A 243 -9.68 -4.72 8.75
CA LEU A 243 -10.90 -4.94 7.94
C LEU A 243 -11.65 -6.19 8.41
N CYS A 244 -10.92 -7.28 8.66
CA CYS A 244 -11.51 -8.54 9.13
C CYS A 244 -12.17 -8.37 10.51
N LEU A 245 -11.51 -7.69 11.45
CA LEU A 245 -12.08 -7.39 12.77
C LEU A 245 -13.33 -6.48 12.68
N LYS A 246 -13.33 -5.45 11.81
CA LYS A 246 -14.53 -4.64 11.57
C LYS A 246 -15.70 -5.45 11.03
N LYS A 247 -15.47 -6.37 10.08
CA LYS A 247 -16.51 -7.28 9.56
C LYS A 247 -17.14 -8.14 10.67
N ARG A 248 -16.36 -8.53 11.68
CA ARG A 248 -16.82 -9.29 12.87
C ARG A 248 -17.44 -8.43 13.99
N LYS A 249 -17.64 -7.12 13.76
CA LYS A 249 -18.05 -6.16 14.80
C LYS A 249 -17.10 -6.11 16.01
N MET A 250 -15.83 -6.50 15.83
CA MET A 250 -14.78 -6.41 16.84
C MET A 250 -14.00 -5.10 16.70
N VAL A 251 -13.55 -4.55 17.84
CA VAL A 251 -12.68 -3.37 17.85
C VAL A 251 -11.35 -3.71 17.15
N PRO A 252 -10.90 -2.91 16.15
CA PRO A 252 -9.60 -3.14 15.51
C PRO A 252 -8.45 -3.03 16.50
N THR A 253 -7.53 -4.00 16.49
CA THR A 253 -6.40 -4.06 17.43
C THR A 253 -5.36 -2.94 17.29
N GLY A 254 -5.46 -2.04 16.30
CA GLY A 254 -4.51 -0.94 16.12
C GLY A 254 -3.04 -1.40 16.16
N ILE A 255 -2.27 -0.80 17.07
CA ILE A 255 -0.87 -1.14 17.37
C ILE A 255 -0.73 -2.07 18.60
N ALA A 256 -1.62 -3.06 18.76
CA ALA A 256 -1.54 -4.10 19.80
C ALA A 256 -0.25 -4.94 19.82
N ILE A 257 0.71 -4.65 18.94
CA ILE A 257 2.05 -5.24 18.91
C ILE A 257 2.79 -4.97 20.22
N PHE A 258 2.68 -3.75 20.76
CA PHE A 258 3.32 -3.38 22.02
C PHE A 258 2.64 -4.08 23.20
N ARG A 259 1.32 -3.93 23.34
CA ARG A 259 0.52 -4.62 24.37
C ARG A 259 0.73 -6.15 24.38
N ALA A 260 0.77 -6.79 23.21
CA ALA A 260 1.01 -8.24 23.14
C ALA A 260 2.40 -8.63 23.67
N ARG A 261 3.43 -7.83 23.41
CA ARG A 261 4.81 -8.06 23.90
C ARG A 261 4.95 -7.77 25.39
N GLU A 262 4.35 -6.67 25.85
CA GLU A 262 4.31 -6.26 27.26
C GLU A 262 3.64 -7.33 28.14
N MET A 263 2.55 -7.93 27.65
CA MET A 263 1.89 -9.07 28.28
C MET A 263 2.57 -10.44 28.01
N GLY A 264 3.76 -10.47 27.41
CA GLY A 264 4.54 -11.70 27.19
C GLY A 264 4.09 -12.63 26.05
N TYR A 265 3.08 -12.27 25.25
CA TYR A 265 2.63 -13.11 24.13
C TYR A 265 3.58 -13.06 22.93
N LYS A 266 3.75 -14.20 22.28
CA LYS A 266 4.58 -14.38 21.06
C LYS A 266 4.12 -13.49 19.89
N SER A 267 2.83 -13.18 19.78
CA SER A 267 2.27 -12.33 18.72
C SER A 267 0.89 -11.78 19.07
N VAL A 268 0.39 -10.84 18.26
CA VAL A 268 -0.96 -10.27 18.39
C VAL A 268 -2.06 -11.32 18.23
N ALA A 269 -1.84 -12.38 17.44
CA ALA A 269 -2.79 -13.48 17.31
C ALA A 269 -2.91 -14.30 18.61
N HIS A 270 -1.80 -14.53 19.32
CA HIS A 270 -1.84 -15.27 20.60
C HIS A 270 -2.60 -14.49 21.69
N LEU A 271 -2.38 -13.16 21.77
CA LEU A 271 -3.19 -12.29 22.64
C LEU A 271 -4.68 -12.38 22.31
N LEU A 272 -5.04 -12.33 21.02
CA LEU A 272 -6.44 -12.42 20.59
C LEU A 272 -7.08 -13.78 20.81
N MET A 273 -6.32 -14.88 20.67
CA MET A 273 -6.81 -16.22 21.00
C MET A 273 -7.23 -16.31 22.46
N ASP A 274 -6.37 -15.86 23.38
CA ASP A 274 -6.63 -15.88 24.82
C ASP A 274 -7.81 -14.95 25.19
N GLU A 275 -7.85 -13.72 24.63
CA GLU A 275 -9.00 -12.81 24.82
C GLU A 275 -10.34 -13.42 24.33
N LEU A 276 -10.33 -14.24 23.29
CA LEU A 276 -11.52 -14.95 22.80
C LEU A 276 -11.88 -16.16 23.68
N GLN A 277 -10.89 -16.97 24.07
CA GLN A 277 -11.09 -18.12 24.96
C GLN A 277 -11.66 -17.69 26.30
N ARG A 278 -11.10 -16.64 26.93
CA ARG A 278 -11.61 -16.04 28.17
C ARG A 278 -13.05 -15.54 28.05
N LYS A 279 -13.44 -14.97 26.90
CA LYS A 279 -14.82 -14.52 26.64
C LYS A 279 -15.81 -15.66 26.45
N VAL A 280 -15.37 -16.82 25.97
CA VAL A 280 -16.21 -18.03 25.90
C VAL A 280 -16.34 -18.66 27.29
N GLY A 281 -15.24 -18.75 28.04
CA GLY A 281 -15.24 -19.26 29.42
C GLY A 281 -16.11 -18.43 30.37
N SER A 282 -16.03 -17.10 30.30
CA SER A 282 -16.83 -16.16 31.12
C SER A 282 -18.32 -16.06 30.72
N ARG A 283 -18.78 -16.87 29.76
CA ARG A 283 -20.19 -16.94 29.30
C ARG A 283 -20.83 -18.31 29.56
N ARG A 284 -20.10 -19.20 30.22
CA ARG A 284 -20.61 -20.44 30.81
C ARG A 284 -20.70 -20.26 32.32
#